data_AF-A0ABD3U1P3-F1
#
_entry.id   AF-A0ABD3U1P3-F1
#
_cell.length_a   1.000
_cell.length_b   1.000
_cell.length_c   1.000
_cell.angle_alpha   90.00
_cell.angle_beta   90.00
_cell.angle_gamma   90.00
#
_symmetry.space_group_name_H-M   'P 1'
#
loop_
_entity.id
_entity.type
_entity.pdbx_description
1 polymer ?
#
loop_
_entity_poly.entity_id
_entity_poly.type
_entity_poly.pdbx_seq_one_letter_code
_entity_poly.pdbx_strand_id
1 'polypeptide(L)'
;MEQKENMKRSGNWNEKEKIILVQKVLEKENIIFGKLKGCGGVGGVTHSDKERAWVEVTEAVNAISSEPRTVHQCRKQYDNIKQRGET
;
A
#
# COMPACT_ATOMS: atom_id res chain seq x y z
N MET A 1 -10.68 19.59 23.02
CA MET A 1 -9.55 19.64 22.07
C MET A 1 -9.96 18.83 20.86
N GLU A 2 -10.49 19.50 19.84
CA GLU A 2 -10.95 18.83 18.60
C GLU A 2 -9.96 19.19 17.50
N GLN A 3 -8.94 18.35 17.31
CA GLN A 3 -8.07 18.44 16.15
C GLN A 3 -8.77 17.73 14.99
N LYS A 4 -9.66 18.45 14.29
CA LYS A 4 -10.05 18.10 12.94
C LYS A 4 -8.91 18.56 12.03
N GLU A 5 -7.91 17.70 11.87
CA GLU A 5 -6.90 17.88 10.83
C GLU A 5 -7.62 18.06 9.50
N ASN A 6 -7.35 19.22 8.91
CA ASN A 6 -7.86 19.67 7.64
C ASN A 6 -7.41 18.65 6.59
N MET A 7 -8.26 17.65 6.29
CA MET A 7 -8.05 16.69 5.19
C MET A 7 -8.03 17.49 3.89
N LYS A 8 -6.87 18.07 3.55
CA LYS A 8 -6.56 18.47 2.18
C LYS A 8 -6.81 17.22 1.35
N ARG A 9 -7.80 17.31 0.47
CA ARG A 9 -8.08 16.26 -0.51
C ARG A 9 -6.82 16.14 -1.35
N SER A 10 -6.00 15.16 -1.02
CA SER A 10 -4.78 14.86 -1.75
C SER A 10 -5.16 14.69 -3.22
N GLY A 11 -4.41 15.32 -4.12
CA GLY A 11 -4.70 15.39 -5.55
C GLY A 11 -5.07 14.04 -6.15
N ASN A 12 -5.83 14.06 -7.24
CA ASN A 12 -6.26 12.85 -7.94
C ASN A 12 -5.08 11.90 -8.15
N TRP A 13 -5.27 10.61 -7.87
CA TRP A 13 -4.26 9.59 -8.14
C TRP A 13 -4.02 9.50 -9.65
N ASN A 14 -2.79 9.77 -10.06
CA ASN A 14 -2.38 9.69 -11.45
C ASN A 14 -2.27 8.21 -11.88
N GLU A 15 -2.45 7.94 -13.17
CA GLU A 15 -2.38 6.57 -13.68
C GLU A 15 -1.00 5.93 -13.43
N LYS A 16 0.08 6.70 -13.59
CA LYS A 16 1.45 6.26 -13.27
C LYS A 16 1.62 5.87 -11.80
N GLU A 17 1.05 6.65 -10.87
CA GLU A 17 1.08 6.34 -9.43
C GLU A 17 0.37 5.02 -9.14
N LYS A 18 -0.79 4.79 -9.77
CA LYS A 18 -1.55 3.53 -9.63
C LYS A 18 -0.78 2.34 -10.19
N ILE A 19 -0.14 2.49 -11.34
CA ILE A 19 0.68 1.44 -11.97
C ILE A 19 1.85 1.06 -11.04
N ILE A 20 2.61 2.04 -10.56
CA ILE A 20 3.74 1.78 -9.64
C ILE A 20 3.25 1.17 -8.33
N LEU A 21 2.14 1.67 -7.78
CA LEU A 21 1.53 1.10 -6.57
C LEU A 21 1.23 -0.39 -6.77
N VAL A 22 0.54 -0.75 -7.85
CA VAL A 22 0.20 -2.16 -8.14
C VAL A 22 1.46 -2.99 -8.37
N GLN A 23 2.39 -2.53 -9.20
CA GLN A 23 3.63 -3.24 -9.50
C GLN A 23 4.42 -3.54 -8.21
N LYS A 24 4.64 -2.53 -7.37
CA LYS A 24 5.42 -2.67 -6.13
C LYS A 24 4.72 -3.54 -5.09
N VAL A 25 3.38 -3.51 -5.03
CA VAL A 25 2.60 -4.40 -4.17
C VAL A 25 2.69 -5.85 -4.65
N LEU A 26 2.63 -6.10 -5.97
CA LEU A 26 2.78 -7.45 -6.53
C LEU A 26 4.20 -8.00 -6.34
N GLU A 27 5.24 -7.19 -6.49
CA GLU A 27 6.63 -7.59 -6.17
C GLU A 27 6.77 -8.05 -4.72
N LYS A 28 5.98 -7.47 -3.80
CA LYS A 28 6.00 -7.73 -2.37
C LYS A 28 4.80 -8.54 -1.88
N GLU A 29 4.02 -9.16 -2.76
CA GLU A 29 2.76 -9.82 -2.40
C GLU A 29 2.99 -10.91 -1.34
N ASN A 30 4.09 -11.65 -1.50
CA ASN A 30 4.49 -12.74 -0.61
C ASN A 30 4.73 -12.28 0.83
N ILE A 31 5.08 -11.01 1.01
CA ILE A 31 5.29 -10.37 2.32
C ILE A 31 3.98 -9.71 2.76
N ILE A 32 3.43 -8.83 1.93
CA ILE A 32 2.23 -8.02 2.25
C ILE A 32 1.03 -8.90 2.62
N PHE A 33 0.72 -9.89 1.77
CA PHE A 33 -0.37 -10.83 2.02
C PHE A 33 0.10 -12.02 2.87
N GLY A 34 1.42 -12.26 2.88
CA GLY A 34 2.03 -13.40 3.54
C GLY A 34 1.82 -14.66 2.69
N LYS A 35 2.88 -15.46 2.53
CA LYS A 35 2.67 -16.86 2.16
C LYS A 35 1.89 -17.53 3.30
N LEU A 36 0.74 -18.12 2.97
CA LEU A 36 0.03 -19.05 3.85
C LEU A 36 0.91 -20.30 4.04
N LYS A 37 2.02 -20.20 4.79
CA LYS A 37 2.72 -21.38 5.26
C LYS A 37 1.73 -22.08 6.18
N GLY A 38 1.34 -23.30 5.79
CA GLY A 38 0.37 -24.11 6.51
C GLY A 38 0.64 -24.20 8.01
N CYS A 39 -0.41 -24.58 8.73
CA CYS A 39 -0.43 -24.77 10.19
C CYS A 39 0.90 -25.37 10.69
N GLY A 40 1.71 -24.57 11.41
CA GLY A 40 2.96 -25.03 12.05
C GLY A 40 4.27 -24.33 11.65
N GLY A 41 4.27 -23.36 10.73
CA GLY A 41 5.50 -22.66 10.32
C GLY A 41 5.97 -21.57 11.29
N VAL A 42 6.81 -21.91 12.26
CA VAL A 42 7.58 -20.94 13.06
C VAL A 42 8.54 -20.18 12.12
N GLY A 43 8.31 -18.90 11.88
CA GLY A 43 9.08 -18.07 10.93
C GLY A 43 8.27 -17.46 9.78
N GLY A 44 6.97 -17.17 10.03
CA GLY A 44 6.09 -16.47 9.10
C GLY A 44 6.29 -14.96 9.13
N VAL A 45 6.04 -14.31 7.99
CA VAL A 45 6.09 -12.86 7.82
C VAL A 45 5.36 -12.15 8.96
N THR A 46 6.07 -11.32 9.71
CA THR A 46 5.53 -10.62 10.89
C THR A 46 4.67 -9.42 10.48
N HIS A 47 3.91 -8.88 11.43
CA HIS A 47 3.20 -7.61 11.20
C HIS A 47 4.18 -6.48 10.80
N SER A 48 5.34 -6.42 11.45
CA SER A 48 6.38 -5.44 11.16
C SER A 48 6.95 -5.59 9.76
N ASP A 49 7.12 -6.81 9.26
CA ASP A 49 7.58 -7.06 7.89
C ASP A 49 6.55 -6.56 6.85
N LYS A 50 5.26 -6.77 7.12
CA LYS A 50 4.17 -6.24 6.28
C LYS A 50 4.17 -4.72 6.27
N GLU A 51 4.30 -4.12 7.46
CA GLU A 51 4.33 -2.67 7.60
C GLU A 51 5.52 -2.06 6.86
N ARG A 52 6.71 -2.63 7.02
CA ARG A 52 7.90 -2.22 6.29
C ARG A 52 7.74 -2.37 4.78
N ALA A 53 7.17 -3.49 4.31
CA ALA A 53 6.89 -3.69 2.89
C ALA A 53 5.97 -2.60 2.33
N TRP A 54 4.96 -2.19 3.09
CA TRP A 54 4.09 -1.08 2.71
C TRP A 54 4.79 0.28 2.73
N VAL A 55 5.69 0.53 3.69
CA VAL A 55 6.51 1.74 3.71
C VAL A 55 7.36 1.82 2.43
N GLU A 56 8.05 0.74 2.06
CA GLU A 56 8.85 0.68 0.84
C GLU A 56 8.01 0.90 -0.43
N VAL A 57 6.76 0.40 -0.47
CA VAL A 57 5.81 0.68 -1.56
C VAL A 57 5.47 2.17 -1.59
N THR A 58 5.16 2.76 -0.44
CA THR A 58 4.82 4.18 -0.32
C THR A 58 5.98 5.08 -0.72
N GLU A 59 7.23 4.74 -0.36
CA GLU A 59 8.42 5.45 -0.81
C GLU A 59 8.57 5.43 -2.34
N ALA A 60 8.36 4.27 -2.96
CA ALA A 60 8.40 4.15 -4.42
C ALA A 60 7.30 4.98 -5.12
N VAL A 61 6.11 5.04 -4.55
CA VAL A 61 5.03 5.90 -5.04
C VAL A 61 5.37 7.37 -4.83
N ASN A 62 5.88 7.74 -3.65
CA ASN A 62 6.25 9.12 -3.32
C ASN A 62 7.42 9.64 -4.16
N ALA A 63 8.29 8.77 -4.67
CA ALA A 63 9.36 9.14 -5.60
C ALA A 63 8.83 9.68 -6.95
N ILE A 64 7.61 9.32 -7.34
CA ILE A 64 6.98 9.78 -8.60
C ILE A 64 5.73 10.66 -8.37
N SER A 65 5.23 10.70 -7.14
CA SER A 65 4.04 11.44 -6.76
C SER A 65 4.38 12.91 -6.55
N SER A 66 3.53 13.80 -7.04
CA SER A 66 3.66 15.24 -6.79
C SER A 66 3.36 15.60 -5.32
N GLU A 67 2.58 14.77 -4.64
CA GLU A 67 2.19 14.96 -3.25
C GLU A 67 2.59 13.74 -2.40
N PRO A 68 3.08 13.93 -1.17
CA PRO A 68 3.40 12.81 -0.30
C PRO A 68 2.12 12.02 0.04
N ARG A 69 2.14 10.73 -0.29
CA ARG A 69 1.11 9.75 0.10
C ARG A 69 1.52 9.04 1.38
N THR A 70 0.54 8.72 2.20
CA THR A 70 0.74 7.88 3.38
C THR A 70 0.50 6.40 3.07
N VAL A 71 1.06 5.52 3.89
CA VAL A 71 0.83 4.06 3.80
C VAL A 71 -0.66 3.73 3.79
N HIS A 72 -1.45 4.40 4.62
CA HIS A 72 -2.91 4.21 4.67
C HIS A 72 -3.58 4.56 3.33
N GLN A 73 -3.18 5.66 2.70
CA GLN A 73 -3.70 6.07 1.39
C GLN A 73 -3.30 5.07 0.30
N CYS A 74 -2.05 4.59 0.29
CA CYS A 74 -1.60 3.56 -0.65
C CYS A 74 -2.40 2.26 -0.50
N ARG A 75 -2.64 1.78 0.73
CA ARG A 75 -3.46 0.59 1.00
C ARG A 75 -4.89 0.76 0.47
N LYS A 76 -5.55 1.84 0.88
CA LYS A 76 -6.92 2.15 0.43
C LYS A 76 -7.01 2.27 -1.09
N GLN A 77 -6.02 2.87 -1.72
CA GLN A 77 -5.99 3.01 -3.17
C GLN A 77 -5.79 1.65 -3.87
N TYR A 78 -4.93 0.79 -3.35
CA TYR A 78 -4.75 -0.56 -3.88
C TYR A 78 -6.05 -1.38 -3.78
N ASP A 79 -6.73 -1.34 -2.62
CA ASP A 79 -8.02 -2.01 -2.43
C ASP A 79 -9.08 -1.49 -3.43
N ASN A 80 -9.16 -0.18 -3.64
CA ASN A 80 -10.05 0.42 -4.63
C ASN A 80 -9.75 -0.04 -6.06
N ILE A 81 -8.48 -0.16 -6.44
CA ILE A 81 -8.06 -0.64 -7.77
C ILE A 81 -8.46 -2.10 -7.93
N LYS A 82 -8.17 -2.94 -6.92
CA LYS A 82 -8.52 -4.35 -6.94
C LYS A 82 -10.03 -4.57 -7.10
N GLN A 83 -10.84 -3.87 -6.30
CA GLN A 83 -12.30 -3.97 -6.38
C GLN A 83 -12.87 -3.48 -7.72
N ARG A 84 -12.26 -2.47 -8.35
CA ARG A 84 -12.71 -1.92 -9.65
C ARG A 84 -12.22 -2.71 -10.85
N GLY A 85 -11.19 -3.54 -10.70
CA GLY A 85 -10.67 -4.42 -11.75
C GLY A 85 -11.41 -5.74 -11.89
N GLU A 86 -12.32 -6.07 -10.95
CA GLU A 86 -13.07 -7.33 -10.89
C GLU A 86 -14.52 -7.23 -11.42
N THR A 87 -14.90 -6.11 -12.05
CA THR A 87 -16.20 -5.91 -12.74
C THR A 87 -16.01 -5.63 -14.22
#